data_AF-A0A6J3C400-F1
#
_entry.id   AF-A0A6J3C400-F1
#
_cell.length_a   1.000
_cell.length_b   1.000
_cell.length_c   1.000
_cell.angle_alpha   90.00
_cell.angle_beta   90.00
_cell.angle_gamma   90.00
#
_symmetry.space_group_name_H-M   'P 1'
#
loop_
_entity.id
_entity.type
_entity.pdbx_description
1 polymer ?
#
loop_
_entity_poly.entity_id
_entity_poly.type
_entity_poly.pdbx_seq_one_letter_code
_entity_poly.pdbx_strand_id
1 'polypeptide(L)'
;MVKVQSRSGALAALTLLTSYNQLLAPPVLSPGSCEGEVYRRRGEKRPIPAELKDEKYFERRRRNNQAAKKSRDARRMREDQIAWRACVLEQENASLRAHVAALRQEALALRALLAAQAPHASIAHTAHPVPPAPPHTQPAPTSTTSD
;
A
#
# COMPACT_ATOMS: atom_id res chain seq x y z
N MET A 1 30.55 -26.75 9.55
CA MET A 1 29.16 -26.49 10.01
C MET A 1 28.70 -25.17 9.39
N VAL A 2 28.12 -25.20 8.19
CA VAL A 2 27.73 -23.97 7.46
C VAL A 2 26.30 -23.61 7.84
N LYS A 3 26.13 -22.60 8.70
CA LYS A 3 24.82 -21.98 8.93
C LYS A 3 24.57 -20.99 7.81
N VAL A 4 23.90 -21.44 6.76
CA VAL A 4 23.33 -20.55 5.72
C VAL A 4 22.20 -19.76 6.38
N GLN A 5 22.49 -18.52 6.76
CA GLN A 5 21.47 -17.56 7.16
C GLN A 5 20.80 -17.00 5.91
N SER A 6 19.81 -17.72 5.39
CA SER A 6 18.81 -17.14 4.49
C SER A 6 17.75 -16.43 5.34
N ARG A 7 17.99 -15.17 5.69
CA ARG A 7 17.03 -14.31 6.41
C ARG A 7 16.84 -12.93 5.76
N SER A 8 17.38 -12.69 4.57
CA SER A 8 17.34 -11.38 3.92
C SER A 8 16.07 -11.09 3.09
N GLY A 9 15.31 -12.13 2.67
CA GLY A 9 14.16 -11.94 1.79
C GLY A 9 12.87 -11.51 2.50
N ALA A 10 12.62 -11.98 3.72
CA ALA A 10 11.36 -11.72 4.42
C ALA A 10 11.22 -10.25 4.85
N LEU A 11 12.34 -9.60 5.21
CA LEU A 11 12.36 -8.19 5.59
C LEU A 11 12.07 -7.28 4.39
N ALA A 12 12.60 -7.60 3.21
CA ALA A 12 12.34 -6.83 1.99
C ALA A 12 10.87 -6.92 1.53
N ALA A 13 10.24 -8.09 1.66
CA ALA A 13 8.83 -8.25 1.32
C ALA A 13 7.90 -7.49 2.30
N LEU A 14 8.25 -7.50 3.60
CA LEU A 14 7.49 -6.76 4.62
C LEU A 14 7.66 -5.25 4.49
N THR A 15 8.84 -4.75 4.11
CA THR A 15 9.05 -3.31 3.85
C THR A 15 8.30 -2.83 2.61
N LEU A 16 8.27 -3.63 1.54
CA LEU A 16 7.49 -3.31 0.33
C LEU A 16 5.99 -3.32 0.60
N LEU A 17 5.48 -4.30 1.35
CA LEU A 17 4.07 -4.36 1.73
C LEU A 17 3.69 -3.23 2.69
N THR A 18 4.58 -2.85 3.61
CA THR A 18 4.37 -1.70 4.51
C THR A 18 4.33 -0.38 3.74
N SER A 19 5.26 -0.18 2.81
CA SER A 19 5.31 1.01 1.93
C SER A 19 4.09 1.10 1.01
N TYR A 20 3.64 -0.03 0.46
CA TYR A 20 2.43 -0.09 -0.37
C TYR A 20 1.15 0.22 0.43
N ASN A 21 1.05 -0.27 1.68
CA ASN A 21 -0.06 0.09 2.58
C ASN A 21 -0.02 1.56 3.01
N GLN A 22 1.15 2.20 3.09
CA GLN A 22 1.27 3.64 3.35
C GLN A 22 0.71 4.48 2.19
N LEU A 23 0.77 3.98 0.96
CA LEU A 23 0.30 4.65 -0.26
C LEU A 23 -1.18 4.39 -0.58
N LEU A 24 -1.72 3.22 -0.19
CA LEU A 24 -3.16 2.90 -0.31
C LEU A 24 -3.97 3.22 0.94
N ALA A 25 -3.33 3.59 2.06
CA ALA A 25 -4.05 4.19 3.16
C ALA A 25 -4.81 5.40 2.59
N PRO A 26 -6.16 5.48 2.69
CA PRO A 26 -6.82 6.76 2.54
C PRO A 26 -6.05 7.71 3.46
N PRO A 27 -5.77 8.98 3.08
CA PRO A 27 -5.07 9.88 3.96
C PRO A 27 -5.79 9.74 5.29
N VAL A 28 -5.12 9.11 6.25
CA VAL A 28 -5.64 9.05 7.60
C VAL A 28 -5.74 10.54 7.84
N LEU A 29 -6.96 11.03 8.00
CA LEU A 29 -7.17 12.23 8.76
C LEU A 29 -6.64 11.81 10.14
N SER A 30 -5.32 11.74 10.26
CA SER A 30 -4.64 11.97 11.50
C SER A 30 -5.33 13.25 11.93
N PRO A 31 -6.00 13.26 13.09
CA PRO A 31 -6.36 14.53 13.68
C PRO A 31 -5.00 15.19 13.89
N GLY A 32 -4.48 15.84 12.85
CA GLY A 32 -3.27 16.61 12.89
C GLY A 32 -3.52 17.51 14.05
N SER A 33 -2.70 17.36 15.08
CA SER A 33 -2.93 17.93 16.40
C SER A 33 -3.53 19.30 16.21
N CYS A 34 -4.84 19.37 16.41
CA CYS A 34 -5.64 20.58 16.28
C CYS A 34 -5.44 21.34 17.58
N GLU A 35 -4.18 21.62 17.88
CA GLU A 35 -3.74 22.53 18.92
C GLU A 35 -4.23 23.92 18.47
N GLY A 36 -5.50 24.21 18.76
CA GLY A 36 -6.05 25.56 18.70
C GLY A 36 -7.29 25.81 17.83
N GLU A 37 -7.94 24.82 17.22
CA GLU A 37 -9.32 25.04 16.76
C GLU A 37 -10.23 24.92 17.99
N VAL A 38 -10.25 25.99 18.80
CA VAL A 38 -11.29 26.21 19.81
C VAL A 38 -12.60 25.94 19.09
N TYR A 39 -13.24 24.82 19.39
CA TYR A 39 -14.61 24.54 18.95
C TYR A 39 -15.45 25.67 19.52
N ARG A 40 -15.56 26.77 18.78
CA ARG A 40 -16.48 27.84 19.13
C ARG A 40 -17.84 27.21 19.04
N ARG A 41 -18.39 26.86 20.20
CA ARG A 41 -19.79 26.48 20.35
C ARG A 41 -20.57 27.51 19.54
N ARG A 42 -21.18 27.06 18.45
CA ARG A 42 -21.93 27.93 17.55
C ARG A 42 -22.97 28.59 18.43
N GLY A 43 -22.79 29.89 18.67
CA GLY A 43 -23.65 30.65 19.57
C GLY A 43 -25.12 30.46 19.18
N GLU A 44 -25.98 30.50 20.17
CA GLU A 44 -27.42 30.41 20.00
C GLU A 44 -27.89 31.44 18.95
N LYS A 45 -28.67 30.98 17.96
CA LYS A 45 -29.06 31.83 16.84
C LYS A 45 -30.15 32.80 17.29
N ARG A 46 -29.77 33.98 17.74
CA ARG A 46 -30.73 35.06 18.01
C ARG A 46 -31.16 35.68 16.68
N PRO A 47 -32.45 35.63 16.30
CA PRO A 47 -32.93 36.31 15.12
C PRO A 47 -32.74 37.82 15.29
N ILE A 48 -32.34 38.50 14.20
CA ILE A 48 -32.17 39.95 14.22
C ILE A 48 -33.56 40.59 14.21
N PRO A 49 -33.90 41.47 15.18
CA PRO A 49 -35.14 42.25 15.21
C PRO A 49 -35.42 42.97 13.88
N ALA A 50 -36.69 43.21 13.57
CA ALA A 50 -37.09 43.76 12.28
C ALA A 50 -36.54 45.18 12.06
N GLU A 51 -36.41 45.94 13.14
CA GLU A 51 -35.94 47.32 13.19
C GLU A 51 -34.45 47.46 12.88
N LEU A 52 -33.69 46.35 12.92
CA LEU A 52 -32.25 46.31 12.64
C LEU A 52 -31.91 45.71 11.26
N LYS A 53 -32.93 45.43 10.44
CA LYS A 53 -32.77 44.92 9.07
C LYS A 53 -32.65 46.07 8.08
N ASP A 54 -31.56 46.81 8.17
CA ASP A 54 -31.25 47.90 7.25
C ASP A 54 -30.70 47.38 5.91
N GLU A 55 -30.53 48.27 4.93
CA GLU A 55 -29.92 47.96 3.63
C GLU A 55 -28.57 47.23 3.78
N LYS A 56 -27.72 47.71 4.71
CA LYS A 56 -26.42 47.08 5.02
C LYS A 56 -26.57 45.63 5.51
N TYR A 57 -27.66 45.29 6.20
CA TYR A 57 -27.95 43.90 6.60
C TYR A 57 -28.31 43.05 5.38
N PHE A 58 -29.20 43.54 4.51
CA PHE A 58 -29.62 42.82 3.31
C PHE A 58 -28.45 42.53 2.37
N GLU A 59 -27.54 43.49 2.18
CA GLU A 59 -26.33 43.25 1.39
C GLU A 59 -25.44 42.16 1.99
N ARG A 60 -25.20 42.18 3.32
CA ARG A 60 -24.42 41.13 3.99
C ARG A 60 -25.09 39.78 3.83
N ARG A 61 -26.43 39.72 3.95
CA ARG A 61 -27.21 38.49 3.79
C ARG A 61 -27.12 37.95 2.36
N ARG A 62 -27.21 38.83 1.36
CA ARG A 62 -27.03 38.49 -0.07
C ARG A 62 -25.65 37.91 -0.33
N ARG A 63 -24.58 38.57 0.14
CA ARG A 63 -23.19 38.08 0.01
C ARG A 63 -22.98 36.73 0.71
N ASN A 64 -23.52 36.55 1.92
CA ASN A 64 -23.40 35.28 2.65
C ASN A 64 -24.14 34.14 1.94
N ASN A 65 -25.32 34.38 1.38
CA ASN A 65 -26.07 33.38 0.62
C ASN A 65 -25.31 32.96 -0.65
N GLN A 66 -24.72 33.92 -1.37
CA GLN A 66 -23.86 33.63 -2.54
C GLN A 66 -22.63 32.81 -2.14
N ALA A 67 -21.94 33.19 -1.06
CA ALA A 67 -20.79 32.43 -0.55
C ALA A 67 -21.18 31.01 -0.10
N ALA A 68 -22.33 30.86 0.56
CA ALA A 68 -22.84 29.56 0.99
C ALA A 68 -23.17 28.66 -0.21
N LYS A 69 -23.76 29.22 -1.28
CA LYS A 69 -23.97 28.48 -2.54
C LYS A 69 -22.65 28.04 -3.15
N LYS A 70 -21.70 28.97 -3.36
CA LYS A 70 -20.37 28.66 -3.89
C LYS A 70 -19.64 27.59 -3.07
N SER A 71 -19.75 27.65 -1.74
CA SER A 71 -19.16 26.65 -0.84
C SER A 71 -19.80 25.27 -0.98
N ARG A 72 -21.12 25.21 -1.14
CA ARG A 72 -21.84 23.94 -1.40
C ARG A 72 -21.45 23.35 -2.75
N ASP A 73 -21.40 24.17 -3.79
CA ASP A 73 -21.05 23.72 -5.14
C ASP A 73 -19.60 23.20 -5.18
N ALA A 74 -18.66 23.93 -4.55
CA ALA A 74 -17.27 23.48 -4.43
C ALA A 74 -17.13 22.17 -3.61
N ARG A 75 -17.96 21.96 -2.59
CA ARG A 75 -17.99 20.68 -1.87
C ARG A 75 -18.50 19.56 -2.78
N ARG A 76 -19.63 19.77 -3.45
CA ARG A 76 -20.23 18.79 -4.38
C ARG A 76 -19.24 18.38 -5.47
N MET A 77 -18.60 19.34 -6.12
CA MET A 77 -17.59 19.04 -7.15
C MET A 77 -16.45 18.16 -6.62
N ARG A 78 -16.00 18.36 -5.37
CA ARG A 78 -14.98 17.50 -4.76
C ARG A 78 -15.51 16.10 -4.47
N GLU A 79 -16.72 16.00 -3.94
CA GLU A 79 -17.39 14.72 -3.69
C GLU A 79 -17.60 13.93 -5.00
N ASP A 80 -18.06 14.61 -6.06
CA ASP A 80 -18.24 14.03 -7.39
C ASP A 80 -16.91 13.56 -8.00
N GLN A 81 -15.84 14.34 -7.84
CA GLN A 81 -14.51 13.95 -8.31
C GLN A 81 -13.98 12.71 -7.58
N ILE A 82 -14.21 12.63 -6.27
CA ILE A 82 -13.82 11.45 -5.46
C ILE A 82 -14.63 10.23 -5.91
N ALA A 83 -15.95 10.37 -6.08
CA ALA A 83 -16.82 9.29 -6.53
C ALA A 83 -16.42 8.77 -7.92
N TRP A 84 -16.14 9.69 -8.87
CA TRP A 84 -15.68 9.32 -10.21
C TRP A 84 -14.34 8.59 -10.16
N ARG A 85 -13.36 9.09 -9.39
CA ARG A 85 -12.06 8.44 -9.24
C ARG A 85 -12.18 7.04 -8.62
N ALA A 86 -13.03 6.88 -7.62
CA ALA A 86 -13.29 5.58 -7.01
C ALA A 86 -13.87 4.58 -8.03
N CYS A 87 -14.85 5.01 -8.82
CA CYS A 87 -15.45 4.18 -9.87
C CYS A 87 -14.41 3.68 -10.89
N VAL A 88 -13.51 4.56 -11.35
CA VAL A 88 -12.45 4.18 -12.30
C VAL A 88 -11.49 3.16 -11.67
N LEU A 89 -11.04 3.42 -10.44
CA LEU A 89 -10.14 2.51 -9.73
C LEU A 89 -10.79 1.15 -9.46
N GLU A 90 -12.08 1.10 -9.15
CA GLU A 90 -12.83 -0.16 -8.97
C GLU A 90 -12.87 -0.97 -10.28
N GLN A 91 -13.12 -0.30 -11.41
CA GLN A 91 -13.12 -0.94 -12.73
C GLN A 91 -11.72 -1.48 -13.09
N GLU A 92 -10.68 -0.69 -12.91
CA GLU A 92 -9.29 -1.10 -13.16
C GLU A 92 -8.89 -2.27 -12.27
N ASN A 93 -9.25 -2.22 -10.98
CA ASN A 93 -8.95 -3.28 -10.02
C ASN A 93 -9.63 -4.60 -10.42
N ALA A 94 -10.90 -4.54 -10.83
CA ALA A 94 -11.64 -5.71 -11.31
C ALA A 94 -10.97 -6.31 -12.56
N SER A 95 -10.59 -5.47 -13.52
CA SER A 95 -9.86 -5.88 -14.73
C SER A 95 -8.53 -6.56 -14.40
N LEU A 96 -7.72 -5.95 -13.54
CA LEU A 96 -6.44 -6.52 -13.10
C LEU A 96 -6.62 -7.86 -12.36
N ARG A 97 -7.64 -7.98 -11.51
CA ARG A 97 -7.97 -9.25 -10.84
C ARG A 97 -8.33 -10.34 -11.84
N ALA A 98 -9.08 -10.01 -12.89
CA ALA A 98 -9.42 -10.94 -13.95
C ALA A 98 -8.17 -11.41 -14.70
N HIS A 99 -7.28 -10.50 -15.10
CA HIS A 99 -6.02 -10.85 -15.75
C HIS A 99 -5.12 -11.74 -14.88
N VAL A 100 -4.98 -11.42 -13.59
CA VAL A 100 -4.20 -12.23 -12.65
C VAL A 100 -4.82 -13.62 -12.47
N ALA A 101 -6.15 -13.73 -12.43
CA ALA A 101 -6.83 -15.02 -12.36
C ALA A 101 -6.57 -15.87 -13.60
N ALA A 102 -6.68 -15.29 -14.80
CA ALA A 102 -6.41 -15.98 -16.07
C ALA A 102 -4.96 -16.49 -16.14
N LEU A 103 -3.98 -15.63 -15.84
CA LEU A 103 -2.56 -16.02 -15.83
C LEU A 103 -2.25 -17.11 -14.81
N ARG A 104 -2.90 -17.08 -13.64
CA ARG A 104 -2.76 -18.15 -12.64
C ARG A 104 -3.34 -19.47 -13.15
N GLN A 105 -4.47 -19.45 -13.83
CA GLN A 105 -5.07 -20.65 -14.44
C GLN A 105 -4.16 -21.23 -15.52
N GLU A 106 -3.63 -20.40 -16.41
CA GLU A 106 -2.67 -20.82 -17.44
C GLU A 106 -1.40 -21.43 -16.81
N ALA A 107 -0.84 -20.78 -15.79
CA ALA A 107 0.35 -21.30 -15.10
C ALA A 107 0.08 -22.65 -14.42
N LEU A 108 -1.11 -22.84 -13.84
CA LEU A 108 -1.51 -24.12 -13.26
C LEU A 108 -1.66 -25.20 -14.33
N ALA A 109 -2.29 -24.88 -15.47
CA ALA A 109 -2.44 -25.80 -16.59
C ALA A 109 -1.08 -26.25 -17.14
N LEU A 110 -0.14 -25.32 -17.35
CA LEU A 110 1.21 -25.63 -17.82
C LEU A 110 1.98 -26.49 -16.81
N ARG A 111 1.88 -26.20 -15.51
CA ARG A 111 2.50 -27.03 -14.46
C ARG A 111 1.94 -28.46 -14.44
N ALA A 112 0.63 -28.62 -14.63
CA ALA A 112 0.00 -29.93 -14.71
C ALA A 112 0.49 -30.73 -15.92
N LEU A 113 0.62 -30.09 -17.09
CA LEU A 113 1.17 -30.72 -18.29
C LEU A 113 2.62 -31.17 -18.11
N LEU A 114 3.47 -30.32 -17.51
CA LEU A 114 4.87 -30.66 -17.22
C LEU A 114 4.97 -31.82 -16.21
N ALA A 115 4.13 -31.83 -15.18
CA ALA A 115 4.09 -32.92 -14.21
C ALA A 115 3.66 -34.25 -14.85
N ALA A 116 2.71 -34.20 -15.79
CA ALA A 116 2.27 -35.39 -16.53
C ALA A 116 3.33 -35.95 -17.50
N GLN A 117 4.25 -35.11 -17.99
CA GLN A 117 5.38 -35.55 -18.85
C GLN A 117 6.54 -36.19 -18.08
N ALA A 118 6.50 -36.28 -16.75
CA ALA A 118 7.53 -36.91 -15.94
C ALA A 118 7.28 -38.42 -15.69
N PRO A 119 7.47 -39.31 -16.69
CA PRO A 119 7.90 -40.67 -16.39
C PRO A 119 9.18 -41.14 -17.12
N HIS A 120 9.95 -40.25 -17.79
CA HIS A 120 11.14 -40.68 -18.57
C HIS A 120 12.50 -40.10 -18.15
N ALA A 121 12.62 -39.40 -17.02
CA ALA A 121 13.92 -39.02 -16.46
C ALA A 121 14.49 -40.09 -15.51
N SER A 122 14.44 -41.37 -15.92
CA SER A 122 15.24 -42.43 -15.29
C SER A 122 16.42 -42.75 -16.21
N ILE A 123 17.39 -41.84 -16.28
CA ILE A 123 18.74 -42.23 -16.67
C ILE A 123 19.47 -42.55 -15.37
N ALA A 124 19.43 -43.83 -15.01
CA ALA A 124 20.29 -44.40 -13.99
C ALA A 124 21.74 -44.29 -14.46
N HIS A 125 22.38 -43.15 -14.22
CA HIS A 125 23.83 -43.07 -14.24
C HIS A 125 24.36 -43.58 -12.91
N THR A 126 24.63 -44.88 -12.92
CA THR A 126 25.62 -45.61 -12.12
C THR A 126 26.42 -44.74 -11.16
N ALA A 127 26.19 -44.96 -9.87
CA ALA A 127 27.04 -44.50 -8.79
C ALA A 127 28.49 -44.94 -9.03
N HIS A 128 29.37 -44.00 -9.36
CA HIS A 128 30.81 -44.20 -9.19
C HIS A 128 31.17 -43.96 -7.71
N PRO A 129 31.80 -44.92 -7.02
CA PRO A 129 32.22 -44.73 -5.64
C PRO A 129 33.41 -43.76 -5.61
N VAL A 130 33.27 -42.68 -4.84
CA VAL A 130 34.36 -41.74 -4.56
C VAL A 130 35.37 -42.43 -3.63
N PRO A 131 36.68 -42.48 -3.96
CA PRO A 131 37.69 -43.03 -3.05
C PRO A 131 37.91 -42.08 -1.85
N PRO A 132 38.27 -42.61 -0.66
CA PRO A 132 38.46 -41.80 0.53
C PRO A 132 39.67 -40.87 0.39
N ALA A 133 39.49 -39.58 0.71
CA ALA A 133 40.55 -38.58 0.72
C ALA A 133 41.59 -38.85 1.84
N PRO A 134 42.88 -38.54 1.63
CA PRO A 134 43.93 -38.72 2.64
C PRO A 134 43.79 -37.72 3.80
N PRO A 135 44.28 -38.06 5.01
CA PRO A 135 44.18 -37.18 6.17
C PRO A 135 45.02 -35.91 5.99
N HIS A 136 44.36 -34.75 6.06
CA HIS A 136 45.01 -33.45 6.09
C HIS A 136 45.74 -33.26 7.42
N THR A 137 47.08 -33.33 7.39
CA THR A 137 47.96 -32.91 8.48
C THR A 137 47.97 -31.39 8.56
N GLN A 138 47.54 -30.80 9.69
CA GLN A 138 47.68 -29.37 9.94
C GLN A 138 49.12 -29.05 10.42
N PRO A 139 49.79 -28.03 9.86
CA PRO A 139 50.85 -27.32 10.57
C PRO A 139 50.33 -26.02 11.24
N ALA A 140 51.06 -25.65 12.29
CA ALA A 140 50.74 -24.76 13.40
C ALA A 140 50.51 -23.26 13.07
N PRO A 141 49.90 -22.47 13.98
CA PRO A 141 49.70 -21.04 13.81
C PRO A 141 51.00 -20.25 14.02
N THR A 142 51.42 -19.45 13.03
CA THR A 142 52.43 -18.43 13.23
C THR A 142 51.77 -17.10 13.58
N SER A 143 52.03 -16.66 14.80
CA SER A 143 51.88 -15.31 15.30
C SER A 143 52.52 -14.27 14.36
N THR A 144 51.84 -13.17 14.09
CA THR A 144 52.48 -11.95 13.58
C THR A 144 51.87 -10.74 14.26
N THR A 145 52.75 -10.10 15.03
CA THR A 145 52.67 -8.81 15.72
C THR A 145 52.37 -7.67 14.74
N SER A 146 51.49 -6.76 15.10
CA SER A 146 51.32 -5.45 14.46
C SER A 146 51.98 -4.38 15.34
N ASP A 147 52.90 -3.62 14.73
CA ASP A 147 53.20 -2.23 15.10
C ASP A 147 52.06 -1.31 14.65
#